data_AF-A0A7J3J5W8-F1
#
_entry.id   AF-A0A7J3J5W8-F1
#
_cell.length_a   1.000
_cell.length_b   1.000
_cell.length_c   1.000
_cell.angle_alpha   90.00
_cell.angle_beta   90.00
_cell.angle_gamma   90.00
#
_symmetry.space_group_name_H-M   'P 1'
#
loop_
_entity.id
_entity.type
_entity.pdbx_description
1 polymer ?
#
loop_
_entity_poly.entity_id
_entity_poly.type
_entity_poly.pdbx_seq_one_letter_code
_entity_poly.pdbx_strand_id
1 'polypeptide(L)'
;MTHSAKFHELVAGADVVVTHFGATILEALVYKKPTVVVPNPEWTRTAGIEDARHYVKKVNAVLISEITLRNLLNAIEEAKSREYPKLPDGASKLADLIMKL
;
A
#
# COMPACT_ATOMS: atom_id res chain seq x y z
N MET A 1 26.22 -4.52 -3.94
CA MET A 1 25.09 -3.66 -3.50
C MET A 1 25.13 -3.59 -2.00
N THR A 2 25.03 -2.40 -1.42
CA THR A 2 24.90 -2.20 0.03
C THR A 2 23.41 -2.28 0.37
N HIS A 3 23.03 -3.21 1.26
CA HIS A 3 21.67 -3.34 1.75
C HIS A 3 21.61 -2.85 3.20
N SER A 4 20.46 -2.30 3.62
CA SER A 4 20.24 -1.78 4.96
C SER A 4 19.01 -2.42 5.59
N ALA A 5 19.12 -2.83 6.86
CA ALA A 5 17.97 -3.27 7.66
C ALA A 5 17.08 -2.09 8.10
N LYS A 6 17.47 -0.85 7.80
CA LYS A 6 16.80 0.39 8.20
C LYS A 6 15.89 0.98 7.13
N PHE A 7 15.42 0.17 6.18
CA PHE A 7 14.53 0.65 5.11
C PHE A 7 13.28 1.35 5.66
N HIS A 8 12.75 0.87 6.79
CA HIS A 8 11.62 1.47 7.48
C HIS A 8 11.85 2.93 7.91
N GLU A 9 13.09 3.36 8.18
CA GLU A 9 13.42 4.76 8.51
C GLU A 9 13.16 5.67 7.29
N LEU A 10 13.44 5.19 6.08
CA LEU A 10 13.15 5.91 4.84
C LEU A 10 11.63 6.01 4.59
N VAL A 11 10.91 4.92 4.81
CA VAL A 11 9.43 4.92 4.71
C VAL A 11 8.83 5.90 5.71
N ALA A 12 9.29 5.89 6.97
CA ALA A 12 8.83 6.80 8.01
C ALA A 12 9.17 8.28 7.73
N GLY A 13 10.27 8.54 7.02
CA GLY A 13 10.68 9.90 6.63
C GLY A 13 10.02 10.43 5.35
N ALA A 14 9.37 9.58 4.56
CA ALA A 14 8.79 9.98 3.27
C ALA A 14 7.53 10.84 3.41
N ASP A 15 7.30 11.72 2.42
CA ASP A 15 6.03 12.47 2.27
C ASP A 15 4.96 11.65 1.54
N VAL A 16 5.38 10.82 0.58
CA VAL A 16 4.54 9.88 -0.16
C VAL A 16 5.37 8.63 -0.46
N VAL A 17 4.74 7.46 -0.44
CA VAL A 17 5.36 6.20 -0.83
C VAL A 17 4.77 5.74 -2.15
N VAL A 18 5.60 5.62 -3.17
CA VAL A 18 5.23 5.01 -4.46
C VAL A 18 5.83 3.62 -4.53
N THR A 19 4.99 2.59 -4.66
CA THR A 19 5.42 1.18 -4.59
C THR A 19 4.62 0.29 -5.53
N HIS A 20 5.18 -0.88 -5.86
CA HIS A 20 4.41 -1.98 -6.44
C HIS A 20 3.50 -2.65 -5.39
N PHE A 21 2.61 -3.53 -5.86
CA PHE A 21 1.83 -4.42 -5.00
C PHE A 21 2.77 -5.25 -4.12
N GLY A 22 2.61 -5.17 -2.78
CA GLY A 22 3.46 -5.91 -1.85
C GLY A 22 3.37 -5.44 -0.40
N ALA A 23 4.32 -5.90 0.41
CA ALA A 23 4.36 -5.65 1.86
C ALA A 23 4.68 -4.20 2.24
N THR A 24 5.39 -3.46 1.38
CA THR A 24 5.72 -2.03 1.61
C THR A 24 4.47 -1.16 1.81
N ILE A 25 3.34 -1.56 1.24
CA ILE A 25 2.05 -0.90 1.48
C ILE A 25 1.68 -0.98 2.97
N LEU A 26 1.89 -2.12 3.64
CA LEU A 26 1.64 -2.24 5.09
C LEU A 26 2.62 -1.42 5.91
N GLU A 27 3.90 -1.41 5.53
CA GLU A 27 4.92 -0.60 6.21
C GLU A 27 4.57 0.90 6.14
N ALA A 28 4.14 1.38 4.98
CA ALA A 28 3.68 2.76 4.79
C ALA A 28 2.47 3.09 5.69
N LEU A 29 1.54 2.15 5.86
CA LEU A 29 0.36 2.34 6.73
C LEU A 29 0.73 2.46 8.21
N VAL A 30 1.72 1.71 8.69
CA VAL A 30 2.21 1.80 10.08
C VAL A 30 2.64 3.22 10.40
N TYR A 31 3.35 3.87 9.47
CA TYR A 31 3.81 5.24 9.61
C TYR A 31 2.84 6.30 9.09
N LYS A 32 1.60 5.89 8.73
CA LYS A 32 0.57 6.76 8.16
C LYS A 32 1.11 7.59 7.00
N LYS A 33 1.65 6.90 5.99
CA LYS A 33 2.18 7.54 4.79
C LYS A 33 1.21 7.45 3.62
N PRO A 34 0.92 8.58 2.95
CA PRO A 34 0.21 8.59 1.68
C PRO A 34 0.87 7.60 0.71
N THR A 35 0.08 6.75 0.07
CA THR A 35 0.60 5.63 -0.72
C THR A 35 -0.03 5.61 -2.11
N VAL A 36 0.84 5.51 -3.12
CA VAL A 36 0.49 5.27 -4.52
C VAL A 36 0.99 3.89 -4.91
N VAL A 37 0.10 3.08 -5.46
CA VAL A 37 0.40 1.72 -5.92
C VAL A 37 0.45 1.70 -7.44
N VAL A 38 1.56 1.16 -7.96
CA VAL A 38 1.80 1.00 -9.39
C VAL A 38 1.88 -0.51 -9.68
N PRO A 39 0.88 -1.13 -10.32
CA PRO A 39 0.96 -2.54 -10.67
C PRO A 39 2.06 -2.75 -11.71
N ASN A 40 2.72 -3.91 -11.68
CA ASN A 40 3.62 -4.32 -12.76
C ASN A 40 2.83 -5.18 -13.76
N PRO A 41 2.56 -4.69 -14.98
CA PRO A 41 1.78 -5.44 -15.97
C PRO A 41 2.49 -6.71 -16.48
N GLU A 42 3.81 -6.81 -16.32
CA GLU A 42 4.59 -7.98 -16.75
C GLU A 42 4.48 -9.16 -15.76
N TRP A 43 3.96 -8.93 -14.55
CA TRP A 43 3.85 -9.95 -13.52
C TRP A 43 2.59 -10.79 -13.70
N THR A 44 2.75 -11.94 -14.36
CA THR A 44 1.65 -12.86 -14.69
C THR A 44 1.48 -14.03 -13.70
N ARG A 45 2.44 -14.22 -12.79
CA ARG A 45 2.47 -15.35 -11.84
C ARG A 45 2.25 -14.94 -10.38
N THR A 46 1.82 -13.69 -10.16
CA THR A 46 1.57 -13.12 -8.83
C THR A 46 0.14 -12.60 -8.75
N ALA A 47 -0.18 -11.91 -7.65
CA ALA A 47 -1.41 -11.12 -7.53
C ALA A 47 -1.58 -10.20 -8.75
N GLY A 48 -2.77 -10.20 -9.33
CA GLY A 48 -3.12 -9.42 -10.51
C GLY A 48 -3.61 -8.02 -10.16
N ILE A 49 -4.02 -7.28 -11.20
CA ILE A 49 -4.54 -5.92 -11.02
C ILE A 49 -5.82 -5.88 -10.16
N GLU A 50 -6.61 -6.95 -10.18
CA GLU A 50 -7.83 -7.03 -9.38
C GLU A 50 -7.53 -7.23 -7.89
N ASP A 51 -6.52 -8.04 -7.56
CA ASP A 51 -6.03 -8.16 -6.19
C ASP A 51 -5.49 -6.82 -5.68
N ALA A 52 -4.75 -6.10 -6.54
CA ALA A 52 -4.27 -4.77 -6.24
C ALA A 52 -5.44 -3.80 -5.98
N ARG A 53 -6.51 -3.84 -6.79
CA ARG A 53 -7.72 -3.02 -6.62
C ARG A 53 -8.38 -3.24 -5.26
N HIS A 54 -8.55 -4.50 -4.86
CA HIS A 54 -9.11 -4.83 -3.54
C HIS A 54 -8.22 -4.34 -2.41
N TYR A 55 -6.91 -4.53 -2.55
CA TYR A 55 -5.95 -4.14 -1.53
C TYR A 55 -5.92 -2.63 -1.34
N VAL A 56 -5.78 -1.84 -2.41
CA VAL A 56 -5.74 -0.36 -2.31
C VAL A 56 -7.03 0.20 -1.74
N LYS A 57 -8.19 -0.42 -2.05
CA LYS A 57 -9.48 0.00 -1.51
C LYS A 57 -9.52 -0.19 0.01
N LYS A 58 -9.02 -1.32 0.51
CA LYS A 58 -8.99 -1.61 1.95
C LYS A 58 -8.09 -0.65 2.72
N VAL A 59 -7.01 -0.20 2.10
CA VAL A 59 -5.99 0.66 2.74
C VAL A 59 -6.09 2.13 2.32
N ASN A 60 -7.15 2.50 1.58
CA ASN A 60 -7.38 3.83 1.03
C ASN A 60 -6.21 4.40 0.19
N ALA A 61 -5.43 3.56 -0.49
CA ALA A 61 -4.33 3.99 -1.37
C ALA A 61 -4.81 4.32 -2.80
N VAL A 62 -4.01 5.08 -3.54
CA VAL A 62 -4.27 5.38 -4.97
C VAL A 62 -3.67 4.29 -5.83
N LEU A 63 -4.42 3.75 -6.80
CA LEU A 63 -3.91 2.78 -7.78
C LEU A 63 -3.80 3.45 -9.15
N ILE A 64 -2.65 3.30 -9.79
CA ILE A 64 -2.43 3.75 -11.17
C ILE A 64 -2.73 2.57 -12.11
N SER A 65 -3.68 2.73 -13.01
CA SER A 65 -3.98 1.73 -14.05
C SER A 65 -3.10 1.86 -15.30
N GLU A 66 -2.69 3.08 -15.63
CA GLU A 66 -1.84 3.39 -16.79
C GLU A 66 -0.64 4.25 -16.36
N ILE A 67 0.57 3.73 -16.59
CA ILE A 67 1.82 4.30 -16.08
C ILE A 67 2.30 5.42 -17.01
N THR A 68 1.78 6.62 -16.80
CA THR A 68 2.25 7.86 -17.47
C THR A 68 2.73 8.86 -16.42
N LEU A 69 3.64 9.78 -16.81
CA LEU A 69 4.10 10.85 -15.93
C LEU A 69 2.94 11.65 -15.34
N ARG A 70 1.96 12.01 -16.18
CA ARG A 70 0.78 12.77 -15.78
C ARG A 70 -0.04 12.01 -14.72
N ASN A 71 -0.30 10.73 -14.96
CA ASN A 71 -1.08 9.91 -14.02
C ASN A 71 -0.35 9.72 -12.70
N LEU A 72 0.98 9.58 -12.73
CA LEU A 72 1.80 9.47 -11.53
C LEU A 72 1.77 10.75 -10.68
N LEU A 73 1.95 11.91 -11.30
CA LEU A 73 1.90 13.20 -10.59
C LEU A 73 0.51 13.45 -9.98
N ASN A 74 -0.55 13.18 -10.74
CA ASN A 74 -1.92 13.31 -10.23
C ASN A 74 -2.18 12.37 -9.05
N ALA A 75 -1.71 11.11 -9.13
CA ALA A 75 -1.89 10.13 -8.08
C ALA A 75 -1.14 10.50 -6.79
N ILE A 76 0.04 11.13 -6.91
CA ILE A 76 0.81 11.61 -5.75
C ILE A 76 0.03 12.71 -5.02
N GLU A 77 -0.49 13.69 -5.75
CA GLU A 77 -1.27 14.79 -5.15
C GLU A 77 -2.60 14.28 -4.56
N GLU A 78 -3.27 13.36 -5.26
CA GLU A 78 -4.46 12.70 -4.72
C GLU A 78 -4.16 11.94 -3.43
N ALA A 79 -3.10 11.13 -3.39
CA ALA A 79 -2.74 10.33 -2.22
C ALA A 79 -2.51 11.20 -0.99
N LYS A 80 -1.87 12.37 -1.14
CA LYS A 80 -1.62 13.32 -0.04
C LYS A 80 -2.92 13.89 0.55
N SER A 81 -3.99 13.96 -0.23
CA SER A 81 -5.29 14.47 0.21
C SER A 81 -6.18 13.43 0.88
N ARG A 82 -5.81 12.14 0.82
CA ARG A 82 -6.63 11.06 1.38
C ARG A 82 -6.44 10.91 2.87
N GLU A 83 -7.54 10.61 3.56
CA GLU A 83 -7.49 10.27 4.98
C GLU A 83 -6.89 8.87 5.21
N TYR A 84 -6.22 8.71 6.35
CA TYR A 84 -5.67 7.41 6.73
C TYR A 84 -6.76 6.44 7.16
N PRO A 85 -6.75 5.19 6.65
CA PRO A 85 -7.72 4.20 7.07
C PRO A 85 -7.52 3.83 8.54
N LYS A 86 -8.61 3.67 9.28
CA LYS A 86 -8.58 3.01 10.59
C LYS A 86 -8.79 1.51 10.37
N LEU A 87 -7.73 0.73 10.55
CA LEU A 87 -7.80 -0.72 10.45
C LEU A 87 -8.12 -1.31 11.84
N PRO A 88 -9.07 -2.24 11.93
CA PRO A 88 -9.33 -2.95 13.19
C PRO A 88 -8.18 -3.90 13.51
N ASP A 89 -8.06 -4.27 14.79
CA ASP A 89 -7.18 -5.37 15.18
C ASP A 89 -7.68 -6.69 14.57
N GLY A 90 -6.99 -7.12 13.52
CA GLY A 90 -7.31 -8.37 12.82
C GLY A 90 -6.96 -9.61 13.64
N ALA A 91 -5.93 -9.56 14.49
CA ALA A 91 -5.50 -10.68 15.31
C ALA A 91 -6.52 -10.94 16.43
N SER A 92 -6.96 -9.89 17.11
CA SER A 92 -8.04 -9.98 18.11
C SER A 92 -9.33 -10.52 17.50
N LYS A 93 -9.76 -9.97 16.35
CA LYS A 93 -10.97 -10.47 15.65
C LYS A 93 -10.86 -11.93 15.25
N LEU A 94 -9.69 -12.36 14.78
CA LEU A 94 -9.47 -13.76 14.40
C LEU A 94 -9.51 -14.68 15.62
N ALA A 95 -8.88 -14.29 16.74
CA ALA A 95 -8.93 -15.04 17.99
C ALA A 95 -10.38 -15.23 18.48
N ASP A 96 -11.19 -14.17 18.46
CA ASP A 96 -12.61 -14.24 18.85
C ASP A 96 -13.42 -15.21 17.99
N LEU A 97 -13.10 -15.32 16.70
CA LEU A 97 -13.77 -16.26 15.79
C LEU A 97 -13.37 -17.70 16.09
N ILE A 98 -12.08 -17.95 16.32
CA ILE A 98 -11.56 -19.28 16.66
C ILE A 98 -12.18 -19.78 17.97
N MET A 99 -12.31 -18.91 18.97
CA MET A 99 -12.91 -19.25 20.27
C MET A 99 -14.42 -19.56 20.20
N LYS A 100 -15.08 -19.27 19.07
CA LYS A 100 -16.51 -19.56 18.82
C LYS A 100 -16.75 -20.82 17.97
N LEU A 101 -15.68 -21.46 17.49
CA LEU A 101 -15.74 -22.76 16.81
C LEU A 101 -15.92 -23.88 17.83
#